data_AF-A0AB37J3E2-F1
#
_entry.id   AF-A0AB37J3E2-F1
#
_cell.length_a   1.000
_cell.length_b   1.000
_cell.length_c   1.000
_cell.angle_alpha   90.00
_cell.angle_beta   90.00
_cell.angle_gamma   90.00
#
_symmetry.space_group_name_H-M   'P 1'
#
loop_
_entity.id
_entity.type
_entity.pdbx_description
1 polymer ?
#
loop_
_entity_poly.entity_id
_entity_poly.type
_entity_poly.pdbx_seq_one_letter_code
_entity_poly.pdbx_strand_id
1 'polypeptide(L)'
;MAERLIEVFSGSDPEKDLEEMLEEKSIIAHWTVKTSEKLWQTKILALAENSEKVLDSLEQRFTQDESFRAILFQVEASLPRTQEEEKEEEQAEEEEKKPEKGIFKRISREELYHDISEMISNDAVDITMIILSTIVATIGLLRNSPAIIIGAMVIAPMLGPNVAQSFATTLGDFGLLAKSVRTNLIRIGLGFAFALVFGLLFRPDYTTHEITSRTVANLGDIVLAFSSGTAAALSITSGVSTSLIGVMVAVSLMPPLATAGMLLGSGNVAGFSGAILLFFVNIVCINLASIITFRLQGIGPRSWWEANKAGKAVKVTIIGWLVVLGLLALSLFLSKAL
;
A
#
# COMPACT_ATOMS: atom_id res chain seq x y z
N MET A 1 6.30 -21.21 -5.08
CA MET A 1 5.53 -19.96 -5.33
C MET A 1 4.28 -19.89 -4.45
N ALA A 2 3.72 -18.72 -4.15
CA ALA A 2 2.49 -18.61 -3.35
C ALA A 2 1.26 -19.11 -4.13
N GLU A 3 0.41 -19.90 -3.48
CA GLU A 3 -0.79 -20.52 -4.07
C GLU A 3 -2.06 -19.82 -3.61
N ARG A 4 -3.11 -19.89 -4.43
CA ARG A 4 -4.43 -19.33 -4.17
C ARG A 4 -5.50 -20.36 -4.50
N LEU A 5 -6.49 -20.46 -3.63
CA LEU A 5 -7.68 -21.27 -3.84
C LEU A 5 -8.85 -20.34 -4.18
N ILE A 6 -9.38 -20.44 -5.39
CA ILE A 6 -10.54 -19.69 -5.84
C ILE A 6 -11.76 -20.62 -5.72
N GLU A 7 -12.73 -20.26 -4.88
CA GLU A 7 -14.03 -20.91 -4.84
C GLU A 7 -15.05 -20.10 -5.65
N VAL A 8 -15.64 -20.73 -6.66
CA VAL A 8 -16.64 -20.15 -7.54
C VAL A 8 -17.98 -20.81 -7.29
N PHE A 9 -19.01 -20.01 -7.09
CA PHE A 9 -20.40 -20.45 -7.00
C PHE A 9 -21.13 -20.03 -8.27
N SER A 10 -21.90 -20.93 -8.89
CA SER A 10 -22.70 -20.67 -10.10
C SER A 10 -24.04 -21.39 -10.06
N GLY A 11 -25.05 -20.82 -10.71
CA GLY A 11 -26.39 -21.39 -10.86
C GLY A 11 -26.51 -22.40 -11.99
N SER A 12 -25.69 -22.25 -13.03
CA SER A 12 -25.55 -23.20 -14.14
C SER A 12 -24.41 -24.18 -13.89
N ASP A 13 -24.51 -25.35 -14.53
CA ASP A 13 -23.44 -26.35 -14.54
C ASP A 13 -22.17 -25.75 -15.16
N PRO A 14 -21.12 -25.51 -14.36
CA PRO A 14 -19.96 -24.78 -14.80
C PRO A 14 -18.96 -25.67 -15.56
N GLU A 15 -19.16 -27.00 -15.58
CA GLU A 15 -18.16 -27.98 -16.02
C GLU A 15 -17.70 -27.74 -17.46
N LYS A 16 -18.62 -27.53 -18.41
CA LYS A 16 -18.28 -27.21 -19.80
C LYS A 16 -17.67 -25.83 -20.01
N ASP A 17 -18.14 -24.84 -19.26
CA ASP A 17 -17.67 -23.46 -19.40
C ASP A 17 -16.29 -23.26 -18.79
N LEU A 18 -15.95 -24.04 -17.75
CA LEU A 18 -14.66 -24.02 -17.09
C LEU A 18 -13.64 -24.96 -17.73
N GLU A 19 -14.01 -26.15 -18.25
CA GLU A 19 -13.06 -27.04 -18.94
C GLU A 19 -12.27 -26.29 -20.03
N GLU A 20 -12.94 -25.52 -20.89
CA GLU A 20 -12.28 -24.71 -21.93
C GLU A 20 -11.35 -23.63 -21.37
N MET A 21 -11.65 -23.06 -20.20
CA MET A 21 -10.81 -22.03 -19.57
C MET A 21 -9.62 -22.61 -18.80
N LEU A 22 -9.83 -23.78 -18.20
CA LEU A 22 -8.89 -24.41 -17.29
C LEU A 22 -7.78 -25.16 -18.05
N GLU A 23 -8.06 -25.62 -19.28
CA GLU A 23 -7.05 -26.18 -20.19
C GLU A 23 -6.07 -25.12 -20.73
N GLU A 24 -6.50 -23.86 -20.84
CA GLU A 24 -5.73 -22.79 -21.49
C GLU A 24 -4.80 -22.03 -20.52
N LYS A 25 -4.87 -22.32 -19.21
CA LYS A 25 -4.18 -21.55 -18.18
C LYS A 25 -3.55 -22.46 -17.12
N SER A 26 -2.32 -22.11 -16.74
CA SER A 26 -1.45 -22.72 -15.73
C SER A 26 -2.06 -22.81 -14.31
N ILE A 27 -3.10 -23.63 -14.20
CA ILE A 27 -3.87 -23.98 -13.00
C ILE A 27 -3.32 -25.29 -12.45
N ILE A 28 -3.20 -25.37 -11.13
CA ILE A 28 -2.59 -26.53 -10.46
C ILE A 28 -3.61 -27.67 -10.37
N ALA A 29 -4.84 -27.37 -9.98
CA ALA A 29 -5.93 -28.33 -9.88
C ALA A 29 -7.28 -27.60 -9.88
N HIS A 30 -8.33 -28.30 -10.24
CA HIS A 30 -9.70 -27.83 -10.04
C HIS A 30 -10.60 -29.01 -9.69
N TRP A 31 -11.70 -28.72 -9.01
CA TRP A 31 -12.75 -29.71 -8.74
C TRP A 31 -14.10 -29.02 -8.58
N THR A 32 -15.12 -29.66 -9.14
CA THR A 32 -16.50 -29.15 -9.15
C THR A 32 -17.39 -30.05 -8.32
N VAL A 33 -18.17 -29.46 -7.43
CA VAL A 33 -19.12 -30.15 -6.56
C VAL A 33 -20.47 -29.46 -6.64
N LYS A 34 -21.54 -30.24 -6.79
CA LYS A 34 -22.90 -29.72 -6.70
C LYS A 34 -23.31 -29.54 -5.23
N THR A 35 -23.45 -28.31 -4.77
CA THR A 35 -23.75 -27.98 -3.36
C THR A 35 -25.26 -28.03 -3.07
N SER A 36 -26.11 -27.71 -4.06
CA SER A 36 -27.57 -27.82 -3.95
C SER A 36 -28.21 -28.08 -5.33
N GLU A 37 -29.53 -28.28 -5.40
CA GLU A 37 -30.22 -28.48 -6.69
C GLU A 37 -29.96 -27.37 -7.72
N LYS A 38 -29.66 -26.15 -7.25
CA LYS A 38 -29.50 -24.95 -8.07
C LYS A 38 -28.12 -24.30 -7.97
N LEU A 39 -27.16 -24.91 -7.28
CA LEU A 39 -25.89 -24.23 -7.00
C LEU A 39 -24.72 -25.20 -7.09
N TRP A 40 -23.77 -24.83 -7.94
CA TRP A 40 -22.51 -25.51 -8.16
C TRP A 40 -21.39 -24.74 -7.47
N GLN A 41 -20.44 -25.47 -6.91
CA GLN A 41 -19.23 -24.94 -6.30
C GLN A 41 -18.03 -25.53 -7.03
N THR A 42 -17.24 -24.67 -7.66
CA THR A 42 -15.99 -25.04 -8.32
C THR A 42 -14.84 -24.48 -7.50
N LYS A 43 -13.90 -25.32 -7.09
CA LYS A 43 -12.68 -24.86 -6.43
C LYS A 43 -11.52 -24.98 -7.40
N ILE A 44 -10.71 -23.94 -7.50
CA ILE A 44 -9.60 -23.83 -8.45
C ILE A 44 -8.35 -23.47 -7.65
N LEU A 45 -7.35 -24.33 -7.68
CA LEU A 45 -6.04 -24.08 -7.10
C LEU A 45 -5.13 -23.51 -8.18
N ALA A 46 -4.64 -22.28 -8.00
CA ALA A 46 -3.80 -21.58 -8.96
C ALA A 46 -2.60 -20.92 -8.27
N LEU A 47 -1.56 -20.63 -9.06
CA LEU A 47 -0.48 -19.77 -8.61
C LEU A 47 -0.98 -18.33 -8.43
N ALA A 48 -0.46 -17.61 -7.43
CA ALA A 48 -0.89 -16.24 -7.11
C ALA A 48 -0.82 -15.29 -8.32
N GLU A 49 0.18 -15.45 -9.19
CA GLU A 49 0.33 -14.65 -10.42
C GLU A 49 -0.76 -14.91 -11.47
N ASN A 50 -1.33 -16.12 -11.48
CA ASN A 50 -2.37 -16.51 -12.42
C ASN A 50 -3.77 -16.21 -11.88
N SER A 51 -3.90 -15.91 -10.58
CA SER A 51 -5.19 -15.67 -9.93
C SER A 51 -5.97 -14.53 -10.59
N GLU A 52 -5.31 -13.43 -10.97
CA GLU A 52 -5.94 -12.31 -11.69
C GLU A 52 -6.51 -12.75 -13.05
N LYS A 53 -5.72 -13.50 -13.83
CA LYS A 53 -6.16 -14.00 -15.15
C LYS A 53 -7.33 -14.97 -15.04
N VAL A 54 -7.41 -15.74 -13.96
CA VAL A 54 -8.52 -16.68 -13.71
C VAL A 54 -9.77 -15.89 -13.32
N LEU A 55 -9.65 -14.96 -12.36
CA LEU A 55 -10.77 -14.12 -11.91
C LEU A 55 -11.36 -13.27 -13.03
N ASP A 56 -10.52 -12.61 -13.85
CA ASP A 56 -10.98 -11.81 -14.98
C ASP A 56 -11.80 -12.64 -15.99
N SER A 57 -11.41 -13.88 -16.23
CA SER A 57 -12.13 -14.76 -17.17
C SER A 57 -13.41 -15.33 -16.57
N LEU A 58 -13.42 -15.62 -15.27
CA LEU A 58 -14.64 -16.02 -14.57
C LEU A 58 -15.66 -14.89 -14.58
N GLU A 59 -15.25 -13.66 -14.30
CA GLU A 59 -16.13 -12.49 -14.33
C GLU A 59 -16.73 -12.29 -15.72
N GLN A 60 -15.93 -12.42 -16.79
CA GLN A 60 -16.40 -12.26 -18.18
C GLN A 60 -17.43 -13.32 -18.60
N ARG A 61 -17.25 -14.59 -18.21
CA ARG A 61 -18.17 -15.67 -18.60
C ARG A 61 -19.43 -15.69 -17.74
N PHE A 62 -19.31 -15.43 -16.44
CA PHE A 62 -20.43 -15.51 -15.50
C PHE A 62 -21.08 -14.15 -15.19
N THR A 63 -20.83 -13.10 -16.01
CA THR A 63 -21.39 -11.75 -15.81
C THR A 63 -22.93 -11.75 -15.69
N GLN A 64 -23.62 -12.69 -16.34
CA GLN A 64 -25.09 -12.76 -16.37
C GLN A 64 -25.71 -13.69 -15.34
N ASP A 65 -24.91 -14.42 -14.57
CA ASP A 65 -25.42 -15.31 -13.53
C ASP A 65 -25.55 -14.54 -12.22
N GLU A 66 -26.80 -14.30 -11.77
CA GLU A 66 -27.07 -13.62 -10.49
C GLU A 66 -26.55 -14.39 -9.27
N SER A 67 -26.31 -15.70 -9.42
CA SER A 67 -25.75 -16.55 -8.36
C SER A 67 -24.22 -16.60 -8.39
N PHE A 68 -23.59 -15.93 -9.35
CA PHE A 68 -22.14 -15.93 -9.50
C PHE A 68 -21.45 -15.27 -8.32
N ARG A 69 -20.56 -16.02 -7.67
CA ARG A 69 -19.67 -15.48 -6.65
C ARG A 69 -18.33 -16.18 -6.67
N ALA A 70 -17.25 -15.43 -6.82
CA ALA A 70 -15.90 -15.93 -6.64
C ALA A 70 -15.35 -15.47 -5.28
N ILE A 71 -14.71 -16.37 -4.56
CA ILE A 71 -14.05 -16.13 -3.27
C ILE A 71 -12.61 -16.61 -3.41
N LEU A 72 -11.65 -15.74 -3.08
CA LEU A 72 -10.22 -16.05 -3.14
C LEU A 72 -9.70 -16.31 -1.73
N PHE A 73 -9.04 -17.45 -1.54
CA PHE A 73 -8.35 -17.80 -0.31
C PHE A 73 -6.84 -17.88 -0.54
N GLN A 74 -6.07 -17.38 0.43
CA GLN A 74 -4.64 -17.63 0.50
C GLN A 74 -4.40 -19.06 0.97
N VAL A 75 -3.65 -19.83 0.19
CA VAL A 75 -3.23 -21.18 0.59
C VAL A 75 -1.95 -21.06 1.38
N GLU A 76 -2.01 -21.39 2.67
CA GLU A 76 -0.83 -21.37 3.55
C GLU A 76 0.11 -22.53 3.25
N ALA A 77 -0.45 -23.71 2.90
CA ALA A 77 0.30 -24.89 2.50
C ALA A 77 -0.58 -25.85 1.68
N SER A 78 0.04 -26.58 0.74
CA SER A 78 -0.58 -27.66 -0.02
C SER A 78 0.36 -28.86 -0.12
N LEU A 79 -0.22 -30.06 -0.26
CA LEU A 79 0.50 -31.29 -0.54
C LEU A 79 -0.24 -32.06 -1.65
N PRO A 80 0.46 -32.60 -2.67
CA PRO A 80 1.91 -32.52 -2.88
C PRO A 80 2.38 -31.08 -3.15
N ARG A 81 3.64 -30.78 -2.82
CA ARG A 81 4.22 -29.46 -3.14
C ARG A 81 4.27 -29.32 -4.65
N THR A 82 3.76 -28.21 -5.18
CA THR A 82 3.94 -27.85 -6.59
C THR A 82 5.43 -27.81 -6.90
N GLN A 83 5.91 -28.68 -7.78
CA GLN A 83 7.35 -28.83 -8.08
C GLN A 83 7.89 -27.54 -8.72
N GLU A 84 9.03 -27.06 -8.22
CA GLU A 84 9.66 -25.79 -8.63
C GLU A 84 10.45 -25.91 -9.94
N GLU A 85 10.86 -27.12 -10.35
CA GLU A 85 11.88 -27.33 -11.40
C GLU A 85 11.31 -27.61 -12.80
N GLU A 86 10.17 -28.31 -12.95
CA GLU A 86 9.64 -28.68 -14.29
C GLU A 86 8.99 -27.48 -15.03
N LYS A 87 8.54 -26.45 -14.31
CA LYS A 87 7.88 -25.28 -14.92
C LYS A 87 8.84 -24.22 -15.43
N GLU A 88 10.09 -24.17 -14.96
CA GLU A 88 11.09 -23.23 -15.49
C GLU A 88 11.52 -23.61 -16.92
N GLU A 89 11.55 -24.91 -17.25
CA GLU A 89 11.88 -25.39 -18.60
C GLU A 89 10.71 -25.21 -19.59
N GLU A 90 9.46 -25.49 -19.18
CA GLU A 90 8.27 -25.24 -20.02
C GLU A 90 7.97 -23.74 -20.21
N GLN A 91 8.20 -22.91 -19.18
CA GLN A 91 8.03 -21.45 -19.28
C GLN A 91 9.10 -20.79 -20.16
N ALA A 92 10.33 -21.31 -20.16
CA ALA A 92 11.40 -20.81 -21.04
C ALA A 92 11.08 -21.02 -22.55
N GLU A 93 10.34 -22.09 -22.91
CA GLU A 93 9.92 -22.33 -24.29
C GLU A 93 8.64 -21.56 -24.69
N GLU A 94 7.74 -21.25 -23.76
CA GLU A 94 6.54 -20.44 -24.04
C GLU A 94 6.78 -18.92 -23.98
N GLU A 95 7.78 -18.44 -23.22
CA GLU A 95 8.10 -17.02 -23.07
C GLU A 95 8.59 -16.33 -24.37
N GLU A 96 9.02 -17.09 -25.39
CA GLU A 96 9.45 -16.51 -26.67
C GLU A 96 8.32 -15.88 -27.51
N LYS A 97 7.03 -16.03 -27.17
CA LYS A 97 5.93 -15.64 -28.09
C LYS A 97 4.93 -14.58 -27.64
N LYS A 98 4.92 -14.05 -26.42
CA LYS A 98 4.03 -12.91 -26.07
C LYS A 98 4.68 -11.94 -25.08
N PRO A 99 4.59 -10.61 -25.30
CA PRO A 99 5.05 -9.64 -24.31
C PRO A 99 4.04 -9.61 -23.16
N GLU A 100 4.31 -10.34 -22.08
CA GLU A 100 3.53 -10.18 -20.85
C GLU A 100 3.76 -8.76 -20.29
N LYS A 101 2.68 -8.00 -20.22
CA LYS A 101 2.68 -6.67 -19.61
C LYS A 101 2.82 -6.80 -18.10
N GLY A 102 4.06 -6.92 -17.62
CA GLY A 102 4.40 -6.75 -16.21
C GLY A 102 5.79 -7.29 -15.90
N ILE A 103 6.74 -6.41 -15.59
CA ILE A 103 8.12 -6.78 -15.21
C ILE A 103 8.17 -7.52 -13.86
N PHE A 104 7.06 -7.53 -13.08
CA PHE A 104 7.03 -8.03 -11.70
C PHE A 104 5.85 -8.97 -11.45
N LYS A 105 6.13 -10.12 -10.82
CA LYS A 105 5.13 -11.07 -10.31
C LYS A 105 4.27 -10.38 -9.25
N ARG A 106 2.93 -10.44 -9.38
CA ARG A 106 2.00 -9.76 -8.47
C ARG A 106 0.80 -10.62 -8.05
N ILE A 107 0.19 -10.29 -6.92
CA ILE A 107 -1.10 -10.83 -6.47
C ILE A 107 -2.27 -10.21 -7.27
N SER A 108 -3.47 -10.82 -7.17
CA SER A 108 -4.66 -10.29 -7.84
C SER A 108 -5.04 -8.90 -7.36
N ARG A 109 -5.77 -8.14 -8.20
CA ARG A 109 -6.23 -6.80 -7.85
C ARG A 109 -7.22 -6.81 -6.70
N GLU A 110 -8.05 -7.85 -6.60
CA GLU A 110 -9.04 -8.04 -5.55
C GLU A 110 -8.39 -8.31 -4.21
N GLU A 111 -7.37 -9.18 -4.19
CA GLU A 111 -6.55 -9.42 -3.00
C GLU A 111 -5.86 -8.13 -2.57
N LEU A 112 -5.23 -7.43 -3.52
CA LEU A 112 -4.58 -6.15 -3.28
C LEU A 112 -5.56 -5.09 -2.74
N TYR A 113 -6.77 -5.02 -3.30
CA TYR A 113 -7.80 -4.10 -2.84
C TYR A 113 -8.28 -4.47 -1.44
N HIS A 114 -8.50 -5.76 -1.16
CA HIS A 114 -8.89 -6.26 0.15
C HIS A 114 -7.83 -5.90 1.21
N ASP A 115 -6.57 -6.29 0.99
CA ASP A 115 -5.45 -6.06 1.89
C ASP A 115 -5.27 -4.56 2.18
N ILE A 116 -5.28 -3.73 1.14
CA ILE A 116 -5.17 -2.28 1.29
C ILE A 116 -6.38 -1.72 2.04
N SER A 117 -7.60 -2.21 1.77
CA SER A 117 -8.81 -1.72 2.43
C SER A 117 -8.85 -2.02 3.93
N GLU A 118 -8.28 -3.17 4.33
CA GLU A 118 -8.16 -3.60 5.73
C GLU A 118 -7.18 -2.69 6.49
N MET A 119 -6.08 -2.27 5.86
CA MET A 119 -5.09 -1.36 6.47
C MET A 119 -5.62 0.07 6.76
N ILE A 120 -6.80 0.45 6.24
CA ILE A 120 -7.42 1.79 6.38
C ILE A 120 -8.50 1.79 7.48
N SER A 121 -8.69 0.69 8.22
CA SER A 121 -9.62 0.66 9.36
C SER A 121 -9.26 1.73 10.40
N ASN A 122 -10.23 2.22 11.17
CA ASN A 122 -9.98 3.16 12.27
C ASN A 122 -10.48 2.54 13.57
N ASP A 123 -10.08 1.29 13.79
CA ASP A 123 -10.52 0.56 14.95
C ASP A 123 -9.83 1.14 16.20
N ALA A 124 -10.41 0.88 17.37
CA ALA A 124 -9.89 1.41 18.62
C ALA A 124 -8.42 1.01 18.86
N VAL A 125 -8.01 -0.16 18.35
CA VAL A 125 -6.62 -0.64 18.42
C VAL A 125 -5.68 0.28 17.65
N ASP A 126 -5.99 0.61 16.38
CA ASP A 126 -5.16 1.49 15.55
C ASP A 126 -5.01 2.88 16.15
N ILE A 127 -6.12 3.44 16.65
CA ILE A 127 -6.13 4.75 17.31
C ILE A 127 -5.23 4.71 18.56
N THR A 128 -5.34 3.65 19.35
CA THR A 128 -4.52 3.45 20.56
C THR A 128 -3.04 3.29 20.19
N MET A 129 -2.72 2.55 19.12
CA MET A 129 -1.35 2.39 18.63
C MET A 129 -0.74 3.72 18.18
N ILE A 130 -1.50 4.60 17.52
CA ILE A 130 -1.03 5.95 17.18
C ILE A 130 -0.71 6.78 18.42
N ILE A 131 -1.57 6.73 19.45
CA ILE A 131 -1.34 7.45 20.72
C ILE A 131 -0.09 6.91 21.41
N LEU A 132 0.01 5.59 21.57
CA LEU A 132 1.15 4.94 22.23
C LEU A 132 2.45 5.20 21.45
N SER A 133 2.44 5.05 20.13
CA SER A 133 3.59 5.37 19.28
C SER A 133 4.01 6.82 19.45
N THR A 134 3.06 7.77 19.49
CA THR A 134 3.37 9.19 19.70
C THR A 134 4.04 9.41 21.06
N ILE A 135 3.53 8.81 22.14
CA ILE A 135 4.14 8.89 23.48
C ILE A 135 5.58 8.33 23.46
N VAL A 136 5.78 7.17 22.85
CA VAL A 136 7.12 6.56 22.76
C VAL A 136 8.04 7.42 21.88
N ALA A 137 7.55 7.99 20.78
CA ALA A 137 8.30 8.87 19.91
C ALA A 137 8.73 10.16 20.63
N THR A 138 7.82 10.82 21.36
CA THR A 138 8.16 12.03 22.12
C THR A 138 9.18 11.74 23.22
N ILE A 139 9.05 10.62 23.94
CA ILE A 139 10.05 10.17 24.91
C ILE A 139 11.40 9.89 24.23
N GLY A 140 11.39 9.24 23.07
CA GLY A 140 12.59 8.94 22.29
C GLY A 140 13.32 10.22 21.85
N LEU A 141 12.56 11.23 21.39
CA LEU A 141 13.09 12.54 21.02
C LEU A 141 13.66 13.28 22.25
N LEU A 142 12.95 13.29 23.38
CA LEU A 142 13.41 13.91 24.62
C LEU A 142 14.68 13.24 25.18
N ARG A 143 14.80 11.92 25.02
CA ARG A 143 15.95 11.15 25.47
C ARG A 143 17.09 11.08 24.44
N ASN A 144 16.96 11.75 23.29
CA ASN A 144 17.92 11.67 22.19
C ASN A 144 18.27 10.21 21.82
N SER A 145 17.27 9.32 21.79
CA SER A 145 17.48 7.88 21.63
C SER A 145 16.91 7.38 20.30
N PRO A 146 17.76 7.16 19.27
CA PRO A 146 17.29 6.66 17.98
C PRO A 146 16.62 5.29 18.09
N ALA A 147 17.08 4.43 19.00
CA ALA A 147 16.47 3.11 19.22
C ALA A 147 15.02 3.18 19.71
N ILE A 148 14.70 4.08 20.65
CA ILE A 148 13.33 4.29 21.13
C ILE A 148 12.47 4.90 20.02
N ILE A 149 13.03 5.84 19.25
CA ILE A 149 12.35 6.46 18.11
C ILE A 149 12.02 5.39 17.05
N ILE A 150 12.93 4.46 16.76
CA ILE A 150 12.69 3.32 15.87
C ILE A 150 11.58 2.41 16.42
N GLY A 151 11.62 2.10 17.72
CA GLY A 151 10.55 1.34 18.38
C GLY A 151 9.18 2.00 18.22
N ALA A 152 9.10 3.32 18.35
CA ALA A 152 7.87 4.07 18.12
C ALA A 152 7.35 3.95 16.68
N MET A 153 8.24 3.99 15.68
CA MET A 153 7.87 3.85 14.27
C MET A 153 7.20 2.50 13.99
N VAL A 154 7.70 1.41 14.58
CA VAL A 154 7.13 0.05 14.40
C VAL A 154 5.69 -0.05 14.91
N ILE A 155 5.34 0.71 15.95
CA ILE A 155 4.03 0.64 16.60
C ILE A 155 2.94 1.32 15.75
N ALA A 156 3.26 2.40 15.05
CA ALA A 156 2.27 3.23 14.37
C ALA A 156 1.85 2.68 12.99
N PRO A 157 0.56 2.36 12.77
CA PRO A 157 0.07 1.95 11.46
C PRO A 157 -0.06 3.18 10.52
N MET A 158 1.04 3.77 10.06
CA MET A 158 1.03 4.94 9.16
C MET A 158 1.10 4.58 7.67
N LEU A 159 1.47 3.33 7.35
CA LEU A 159 1.63 2.81 5.99
C LEU A 159 0.29 2.80 5.21
N GLY A 160 -0.72 2.15 5.78
CA GLY A 160 -1.97 1.80 5.11
C GLY A 160 -2.64 2.97 4.35
N PRO A 161 -2.94 4.10 5.01
CA PRO A 161 -3.65 5.21 4.39
C PRO A 161 -2.87 5.86 3.25
N ASN A 162 -1.54 5.92 3.32
CA ASN A 162 -0.70 6.50 2.27
C ASN A 162 -0.63 5.59 1.03
N VAL A 163 -0.44 4.28 1.24
CA VAL A 163 -0.48 3.32 0.14
C VAL A 163 -1.88 3.28 -0.48
N ALA A 164 -2.92 3.26 0.34
CA ALA A 164 -4.30 3.27 -0.12
C ALA A 164 -4.65 4.49 -0.95
N GLN A 165 -4.19 5.67 -0.54
CA GLN A 165 -4.37 6.90 -1.30
C GLN A 165 -3.72 6.79 -2.69
N SER A 166 -2.52 6.21 -2.76
CA SER A 166 -1.79 5.97 -4.00
C SER A 166 -2.46 4.94 -4.89
N PHE A 167 -2.95 3.86 -4.30
CA PHE A 167 -3.65 2.77 -4.98
C PHE A 167 -5.00 3.24 -5.53
N ALA A 168 -5.80 3.91 -4.70
CA ALA A 168 -7.08 4.51 -5.09
C ALA A 168 -6.90 5.53 -6.21
N THR A 169 -5.84 6.36 -6.15
CA THR A 169 -5.49 7.27 -7.26
C THR A 169 -5.20 6.51 -8.55
N THR A 170 -4.46 5.40 -8.45
CA THR A 170 -4.08 4.57 -9.61
C THR A 170 -5.28 3.90 -10.26
N LEU A 171 -6.24 3.43 -9.46
CA LEU A 171 -7.50 2.85 -9.91
C LEU A 171 -8.55 3.91 -10.32
N GLY A 172 -8.40 5.17 -9.90
CA GLY A 172 -9.43 6.19 -10.06
C GLY A 172 -10.63 6.01 -9.12
N ASP A 173 -10.45 5.28 -8.03
CA ASP A 173 -11.50 5.02 -7.02
C ASP A 173 -11.59 6.20 -6.03
N PHE A 174 -12.56 7.08 -6.26
CA PHE A 174 -12.80 8.24 -5.39
C PHE A 174 -13.33 7.86 -4.00
N GLY A 175 -14.01 6.72 -3.86
CA GLY A 175 -14.52 6.25 -2.58
C GLY A 175 -13.38 5.82 -1.65
N LEU A 176 -12.50 4.97 -2.17
CA LEU A 176 -11.29 4.53 -1.45
C LEU A 176 -10.33 5.70 -1.21
N LEU A 177 -10.22 6.65 -2.15
CA LEU A 177 -9.40 7.85 -2.00
C LEU A 177 -9.91 8.75 -0.87
N ALA A 178 -11.22 9.03 -0.81
CA ALA A 178 -11.80 9.82 0.26
C ALA A 178 -11.65 9.13 1.62
N LYS A 179 -11.86 7.81 1.68
CA LYS A 179 -11.69 7.01 2.91
C LYS A 179 -10.25 7.05 3.41
N SER A 180 -9.27 6.81 2.53
CA SER A 180 -7.84 6.83 2.86
C SER A 180 -7.36 8.21 3.32
N VAL A 181 -7.74 9.28 2.62
CA VAL A 181 -7.42 10.66 3.03
C VAL A 181 -8.01 10.99 4.39
N ARG A 182 -9.28 10.64 4.64
CA ARG A 182 -9.92 10.87 5.95
C ARG A 182 -9.20 10.11 7.07
N THR A 183 -8.90 8.83 6.87
CA THR A 183 -8.13 8.03 7.83
C THR A 183 -6.76 8.64 8.09
N ASN A 184 -6.05 9.05 7.02
CA ASN A 184 -4.74 9.68 7.14
C ASN A 184 -4.81 10.96 7.98
N LEU A 185 -5.78 11.85 7.70
CA LEU A 185 -5.97 13.09 8.45
C LEU A 185 -6.30 12.84 9.94
N ILE A 186 -7.11 11.83 10.25
CA ILE A 186 -7.41 11.47 11.64
C ILE A 186 -6.14 11.01 12.37
N ARG A 187 -5.37 10.09 11.78
CA ARG A 187 -4.15 9.55 12.40
C ARG A 187 -3.06 10.64 12.55
N ILE A 188 -2.87 11.46 11.52
CA ILE A 188 -1.95 12.61 11.55
C ILE A 188 -2.38 13.62 12.60
N GLY A 189 -3.66 14.01 12.61
CA GLY A 189 -4.19 14.97 13.57
C GLY A 189 -4.05 14.49 15.01
N LEU A 190 -4.30 13.21 15.27
CA LEU A 190 -4.16 12.60 16.58
C LEU A 190 -2.70 12.58 17.04
N GLY A 191 -1.79 12.08 16.21
CA GLY A 191 -0.36 12.04 16.55
C GLY A 191 0.22 13.45 16.75
N PHE A 192 -0.16 14.39 15.89
CA PHE A 192 0.24 15.79 16.03
C PHE A 192 -0.29 16.43 17.31
N ALA A 193 -1.58 16.25 17.63
CA ALA A 193 -2.20 16.84 18.81
C ALA A 193 -1.56 16.32 20.11
N PHE A 194 -1.31 15.00 20.20
CA PHE A 194 -0.61 14.43 21.34
C PHE A 194 0.82 14.95 21.45
N ALA A 195 1.58 14.98 20.35
CA ALA A 195 2.93 15.53 20.35
C ALA A 195 2.97 17.02 20.75
N LEU A 196 1.96 17.80 20.34
CA LEU A 196 1.79 19.20 20.73
C LEU A 196 1.55 19.34 22.23
N VAL A 197 0.66 18.54 22.82
CA VAL A 197 0.43 18.53 24.28
C VAL A 197 1.72 18.20 25.03
N PHE A 198 2.50 17.22 24.54
CA PHE A 198 3.81 16.91 25.12
C PHE A 198 4.79 18.08 25.00
N GLY A 199 4.82 18.78 23.86
CA GLY A 199 5.63 19.98 23.67
C GLY A 199 5.29 21.10 24.66
N LEU A 200 3.99 21.31 24.93
CA LEU A 200 3.50 22.29 25.91
C LEU A 200 3.90 21.94 27.34
N LEU A 201 3.80 20.65 27.71
CA LEU A 201 4.06 20.17 29.07
C LEU A 201 5.55 20.09 29.41
N PHE A 202 6.36 19.53 28.51
CA PHE A 202 7.75 19.17 28.81
C PHE A 202 8.79 20.14 28.27
N ARG A 203 8.42 21.06 27.36
CA ARG A 203 9.32 22.07 26.75
C ARG A 203 10.69 21.46 26.33
N PRO A 204 10.72 20.64 25.25
CA PRO A 204 11.92 19.95 24.81
C PRO A 204 13.11 20.88 24.56
N ASP A 205 14.31 20.38 24.84
CA ASP A 205 15.55 21.00 24.38
C ASP A 205 15.71 20.77 22.87
N TYR A 206 15.52 21.83 22.09
CA TYR A 206 15.55 21.82 20.63
C TYR A 206 16.97 21.68 20.04
N THR A 207 18.01 21.71 20.87
CA THR A 207 19.41 21.52 20.43
C THR A 207 19.81 20.05 20.33
N THR A 208 18.92 19.16 20.77
CA THR A 208 19.11 17.71 20.72
C THR A 208 19.25 17.22 19.28
N HIS A 209 20.25 16.37 19.02
CA HIS A 209 20.57 15.88 17.66
C HIS A 209 19.37 15.23 16.96
N GLU A 210 18.61 14.38 17.66
CA GLU A 210 17.43 13.74 17.08
C GLU A 210 16.32 14.75 16.71
N ILE A 211 16.19 15.87 17.42
CA ILE A 211 15.19 16.91 17.08
C ILE A 211 15.71 17.73 15.89
N THR A 212 16.94 18.22 15.96
CA THR A 212 17.51 19.09 14.90
C THR A 212 17.60 18.37 13.56
N SER A 213 18.01 17.10 13.53
CA SER A 213 18.07 16.28 12.32
C SER A 213 16.71 16.12 11.61
N ARG A 214 15.61 16.28 12.36
CA ARG A 214 14.23 16.20 11.84
C ARG A 214 13.63 17.57 11.51
N THR A 215 14.39 18.65 11.65
CA THR A 215 13.98 20.01 11.24
C THR A 215 14.60 20.47 9.92
N VAL A 216 15.54 19.70 9.36
CA VAL A 216 16.22 20.05 8.11
C VAL A 216 15.96 18.96 7.09
N ALA A 217 15.12 19.26 6.09
CA ALA A 217 14.92 18.35 4.98
C ALA A 217 16.10 18.43 3.99
N ASN A 218 16.61 17.27 3.61
CA ASN A 218 17.72 17.11 2.69
C ASN A 218 17.30 16.26 1.48
N LEU A 219 18.12 16.29 0.43
CA LEU A 219 17.92 15.44 -0.74
C LEU A 219 17.94 13.94 -0.39
N GLY A 220 18.70 13.56 0.63
CA GLY A 220 18.72 12.18 1.14
C GLY A 220 17.35 11.71 1.64
N ASP A 221 16.57 12.60 2.26
CA ASP A 221 15.23 12.27 2.76
C ASP A 221 14.25 12.01 1.60
N ILE A 222 14.37 12.77 0.50
CA ILE A 222 13.59 12.55 -0.72
C ILE A 222 13.88 11.16 -1.30
N VAL A 223 15.17 10.81 -1.43
CA VAL A 223 15.58 9.50 -1.96
C VAL A 223 15.11 8.37 -1.05
N LEU A 224 15.24 8.53 0.27
CA LEU A 224 14.79 7.56 1.27
C LEU A 224 13.26 7.37 1.20
N ALA A 225 12.50 8.46 1.22
CA ALA A 225 11.04 8.41 1.17
C ALA A 225 10.51 7.84 -0.15
N PHE A 226 11.14 8.20 -1.27
CA PHE A 226 10.81 7.64 -2.58
C PHE A 226 11.10 6.13 -2.62
N SER A 227 12.26 5.70 -2.14
CA SER A 227 12.64 4.28 -2.07
C SER A 227 11.70 3.49 -1.17
N SER A 228 11.32 4.07 -0.02
CA SER A 228 10.36 3.49 0.93
C SER A 228 8.96 3.33 0.31
N GLY A 229 8.49 4.33 -0.43
CA GLY A 229 7.23 4.23 -1.18
C GLY A 229 7.25 3.17 -2.29
N THR A 230 8.34 3.07 -3.05
CA THR A 230 8.52 2.00 -4.04
C THR A 230 8.54 0.63 -3.38
N ALA A 231 9.30 0.46 -2.29
CA ALA A 231 9.33 -0.80 -1.54
C ALA A 231 7.96 -1.17 -0.98
N ALA A 232 7.18 -0.19 -0.48
CA ALA A 232 5.81 -0.41 -0.02
C ALA A 232 4.90 -0.90 -1.12
N ALA A 233 4.89 -0.23 -2.27
CA ALA A 233 4.10 -0.64 -3.42
C ALA A 233 4.52 -2.04 -3.93
N LEU A 234 5.82 -2.32 -4.07
CA LEU A 234 6.33 -3.62 -4.49
C LEU A 234 5.97 -4.75 -3.52
N SER A 235 6.13 -4.54 -2.21
CA SER A 235 5.88 -5.59 -1.22
C SER A 235 4.41 -5.98 -1.17
N ILE A 236 3.52 -4.98 -1.16
CA ILE A 236 2.08 -5.23 -1.07
C ILE A 236 1.61 -5.94 -2.35
N THR A 237 2.12 -5.52 -3.51
CA THR A 237 1.75 -6.15 -4.78
C THR A 237 2.37 -7.53 -4.98
N SER A 238 3.47 -7.85 -4.30
CA SER A 238 4.08 -9.18 -4.35
C SER A 238 3.47 -10.17 -3.35
N GLY A 239 2.52 -9.75 -2.50
CA GLY A 239 1.94 -10.59 -1.45
C GLY A 239 2.93 -11.00 -0.35
N VAL A 240 4.02 -10.25 -0.19
CA VAL A 240 5.05 -10.47 0.84
C VAL A 240 4.65 -9.74 2.12
N SER A 241 5.01 -10.31 3.28
CA SER A 241 4.71 -9.74 4.60
C SER A 241 5.01 -8.24 4.68
N THR A 242 3.97 -7.44 4.86
CA THR A 242 3.97 -5.97 4.85
C THR A 242 4.56 -5.36 6.12
N SER A 243 4.86 -6.19 7.13
CA SER A 243 5.33 -5.75 8.44
C SER A 243 6.68 -5.01 8.38
N LEU A 244 7.68 -5.57 7.70
CA LEU A 244 9.02 -4.96 7.60
C LEU A 244 8.98 -3.62 6.85
N ILE A 245 8.19 -3.53 5.78
CA ILE A 245 8.07 -2.32 4.98
C ILE A 245 7.23 -1.26 5.70
N GLY A 246 6.23 -1.69 6.48
CA GLY A 246 5.48 -0.85 7.40
C GLY A 246 6.39 -0.04 8.32
N VAL A 247 7.45 -0.68 8.84
CA VAL A 247 8.48 0.00 9.64
C VAL A 247 9.21 1.07 8.82
N MET A 248 9.68 0.76 7.61
CA MET A 248 10.45 1.71 6.77
C MET A 248 9.63 2.94 6.35
N VAL A 249 8.32 2.80 6.15
CA VAL A 249 7.44 3.94 5.84
C VAL A 249 7.12 4.73 7.10
N ALA A 250 6.86 4.07 8.22
CA ALA A 250 6.63 4.74 9.50
C ALA A 250 7.86 5.52 9.98
N VAL A 251 9.08 5.06 9.65
CA VAL A 251 10.34 5.79 9.87
C VAL A 251 10.32 7.18 9.25
N SER A 252 9.70 7.31 8.09
CA SER A 252 9.67 8.57 7.34
C SER A 252 8.54 9.51 7.79
N LEU A 253 7.54 9.04 8.55
CA LEU A 253 6.33 9.82 8.82
C LEU A 253 6.17 10.20 10.30
N MET A 254 6.25 9.22 11.20
CA MET A 254 5.92 9.46 12.62
C MET A 254 6.90 10.41 13.32
N PRO A 255 8.24 10.27 13.17
CA PRO A 255 9.17 11.14 13.88
C PRO A 255 9.14 12.61 13.44
N PRO A 256 9.09 12.94 12.13
CA PRO A 256 8.90 14.33 11.71
C PRO A 256 7.59 14.93 12.23
N LEU A 257 6.50 14.15 12.25
CA LEU A 257 5.21 14.59 12.79
C LEU A 257 5.27 14.87 14.30
N ALA A 258 5.86 13.95 15.06
CA ALA A 258 6.04 14.11 16.50
C ALA A 258 6.96 15.30 16.82
N THR A 259 8.04 15.47 16.04
CA THR A 259 8.96 16.60 16.18
C THR A 259 8.26 17.93 15.89
N ALA A 260 7.45 17.99 14.81
CA ALA A 260 6.66 19.17 14.48
C ALA A 260 5.68 19.54 15.61
N GLY A 261 4.92 18.56 16.12
CA GLY A 261 3.98 18.79 17.23
C GLY A 261 4.70 19.30 18.48
N MET A 262 5.78 18.64 18.89
CA MET A 262 6.57 19.03 20.06
C MET A 262 7.15 20.44 19.93
N LEU A 263 7.71 20.79 18.77
CA LEU A 263 8.32 22.10 18.53
C LEU A 263 7.27 23.21 18.52
N LEU A 264 6.12 22.99 17.89
CA LEU A 264 5.02 23.95 17.94
C LEU A 264 4.51 24.15 19.37
N GLY A 265 4.33 23.06 20.12
CA GLY A 265 3.94 23.11 21.53
C GLY A 265 4.95 23.85 22.41
N SER A 266 6.24 23.77 22.09
CA SER A 266 7.30 24.49 22.81
C SER A 266 7.45 25.96 22.42
N GLY A 267 6.75 26.43 21.36
CA GLY A 267 6.85 27.78 20.82
C GLY A 267 7.96 27.98 19.78
N ASN A 268 8.69 26.92 19.39
CA ASN A 268 9.72 26.98 18.35
C ASN A 268 9.10 26.87 16.95
N VAL A 269 8.60 27.99 16.42
CA VAL A 269 7.95 28.06 15.10
C VAL A 269 8.94 27.76 13.96
N ALA A 270 10.20 28.17 14.10
CA ALA A 270 11.23 27.94 13.09
C ALA A 270 11.49 26.43 12.91
N GLY A 271 11.75 25.71 14.00
CA GLY A 271 11.94 24.26 13.97
C GLY A 271 10.67 23.51 13.53
N PHE A 272 9.49 23.96 13.98
CA PHE A 272 8.21 23.41 13.51
C PHE A 272 8.09 23.48 11.99
N SER A 273 8.40 24.63 11.38
CA SER A 273 8.29 24.82 9.93
C SER A 273 9.17 23.84 9.14
N GLY A 274 10.38 23.56 9.64
CA GLY A 274 11.27 22.58 9.04
C GLY A 274 10.80 21.13 9.19
N ALA A 275 10.33 20.77 10.39
CA ALA A 275 9.84 19.42 10.67
C ALA A 275 8.54 19.08 9.94
N ILE A 276 7.61 20.03 9.86
CA ILE A 276 6.37 19.84 9.10
C ILE A 276 6.63 19.79 7.60
N LEU A 277 7.62 20.56 7.11
CA LEU A 277 8.05 20.48 5.72
C LEU A 277 8.62 19.10 5.40
N LEU A 278 9.55 18.59 6.23
CA LEU A 278 10.10 17.23 6.08
C LEU A 278 8.99 16.17 6.06
N PHE A 279 8.02 16.28 6.97
CA PHE A 279 6.85 15.40 7.01
C PHE A 279 6.05 15.42 5.68
N PHE A 280 5.74 16.61 5.15
CA PHE A 280 5.01 16.73 3.90
C PHE A 280 5.82 16.22 2.70
N VAL A 281 7.12 16.51 2.63
CA VAL A 281 8.01 15.97 1.60
C VAL A 281 7.96 14.45 1.60
N ASN A 282 8.00 13.81 2.77
CA ASN A 282 7.96 12.36 2.88
C ASN A 282 6.62 11.79 2.40
N ILE A 283 5.48 12.38 2.80
CA ILE A 283 4.16 11.99 2.29
C ILE A 283 4.11 12.09 0.76
N VAL A 284 4.55 13.21 0.20
CA VAL A 284 4.53 13.45 -1.25
C VAL A 284 5.38 12.40 -1.97
N CYS A 285 6.60 12.15 -1.49
CA CYS A 285 7.53 11.20 -2.12
C CYS A 285 7.01 9.76 -2.04
N ILE A 286 6.50 9.33 -0.87
CA ILE A 286 5.93 8.00 -0.69
C ILE A 286 4.74 7.79 -1.63
N ASN A 287 3.82 8.77 -1.70
CA ASN A 287 2.65 8.66 -2.57
C ASN A 287 3.03 8.65 -4.05
N LEU A 288 3.92 9.55 -4.46
CA LEU A 288 4.39 9.63 -5.85
C LEU A 288 5.11 8.35 -6.28
N ALA A 289 6.02 7.84 -5.46
CA ALA A 289 6.74 6.59 -5.72
C ALA A 289 5.79 5.39 -5.82
N SER A 290 4.79 5.33 -4.93
CA SER A 290 3.80 4.25 -4.92
C SER A 290 2.93 4.28 -6.18
N ILE A 291 2.44 5.46 -6.60
CA ILE A 291 1.65 5.63 -7.83
C ILE A 291 2.47 5.21 -9.06
N ILE A 292 3.73 5.65 -9.16
CA ILE A 292 4.63 5.28 -10.26
C ILE A 292 4.82 3.76 -10.29
N THR A 293 5.10 3.15 -9.14
CA THR A 293 5.33 1.71 -9.02
C THR A 293 4.09 0.90 -9.43
N PHE A 294 2.91 1.25 -8.92
CA PHE A 294 1.66 0.60 -9.29
C PHE A 294 1.38 0.72 -10.80
N ARG A 295 1.65 1.90 -11.40
CA ARG A 295 1.53 2.09 -12.85
C ARG A 295 2.50 1.24 -13.64
N LEU A 296 3.77 1.14 -13.21
CA LEU A 296 4.78 0.32 -13.88
C LEU A 296 4.45 -1.18 -13.81
N GLN A 297 3.81 -1.61 -12.73
CA GLN A 297 3.28 -2.97 -12.59
C GLN A 297 1.99 -3.22 -13.38
N GLY A 298 1.48 -2.24 -14.13
CA GLY A 298 0.26 -2.40 -14.93
C GLY A 298 -1.01 -2.44 -14.09
N ILE A 299 -1.03 -1.86 -12.89
CA ILE A 299 -2.25 -1.71 -12.09
C ILE A 299 -3.04 -0.53 -12.66
N GLY A 300 -4.31 -0.77 -12.96
CA GLY A 300 -5.20 0.23 -13.54
C GLY A 300 -6.67 -0.17 -13.48
N PRO A 301 -7.59 0.71 -13.93
CA PRO A 301 -9.03 0.44 -13.89
C PRO A 301 -9.42 -0.67 -14.88
N ARG A 302 -10.54 -1.35 -14.61
CA ARG A 302 -11.07 -2.45 -15.44
C ARG A 302 -11.72 -1.99 -16.73
N SER A 303 -12.51 -0.92 -16.67
CA SER A 303 -13.28 -0.42 -17.81
C SER A 303 -12.44 0.52 -18.69
N TRP A 304 -12.50 0.36 -20.02
CA TRP A 304 -11.87 1.28 -20.99
C TRP A 304 -12.40 2.72 -20.85
N TRP A 305 -13.66 2.88 -20.40
CA TRP A 305 -14.27 4.18 -20.10
C TRP A 305 -13.73 4.79 -18.79
N GLU A 306 -13.43 3.97 -17.78
CA GLU A 306 -12.79 4.40 -16.54
C GLU A 306 -11.28 4.63 -16.71
N ALA A 307 -10.63 3.90 -17.63
CA ALA A 307 -9.21 4.03 -17.97
C ALA A 307 -8.83 5.43 -18.43
N ASN A 308 -9.72 6.12 -19.15
CA ASN A 308 -9.46 7.49 -19.62
C ASN A 308 -9.64 8.54 -18.50
N LYS A 309 -10.58 8.32 -17.58
CA LYS A 309 -10.84 9.21 -16.42
C LYS A 309 -9.79 9.02 -15.33
N ALA A 310 -9.44 7.78 -15.00
CA ALA A 310 -8.32 7.44 -14.11
C ALA A 310 -6.97 7.81 -14.74
N GLY A 311 -6.82 7.65 -16.05
CA GLY A 311 -5.66 8.08 -16.82
C GLY A 311 -5.35 9.57 -16.63
N LYS A 312 -6.39 10.41 -16.74
CA LYS A 312 -6.32 11.85 -16.44
C LYS A 312 -6.12 12.14 -14.96
N ALA A 313 -6.85 11.46 -14.06
CA ALA A 313 -6.72 11.66 -12.63
C ALA A 313 -5.30 11.38 -12.12
N VAL A 314 -4.70 10.25 -12.52
CA VAL A 314 -3.31 9.92 -12.19
C VAL A 314 -2.33 10.95 -12.75
N LYS A 315 -2.49 11.38 -14.00
CA LYS A 315 -1.63 12.43 -14.57
C LYS A 315 -1.74 13.74 -13.78
N VAL A 316 -2.96 14.16 -13.45
CA VAL A 316 -3.21 15.37 -12.65
C VAL A 316 -2.63 15.24 -11.25
N THR A 317 -2.79 14.09 -10.59
CA THR A 317 -2.26 13.84 -9.24
C THR A 317 -0.73 13.77 -9.25
N ILE A 318 -0.11 13.13 -10.25
CA ILE A 318 1.34 13.13 -10.43
C ILE A 318 1.85 14.56 -10.64
N ILE A 319 1.23 15.33 -11.54
CA ILE A 319 1.60 16.73 -11.78
C ILE A 319 1.42 17.55 -10.50
N GLY A 320 0.31 17.36 -9.78
CA GLY A 320 0.04 18.02 -8.50
C GLY A 320 1.11 17.72 -7.47
N TRP A 321 1.46 16.45 -7.28
CA TRP A 321 2.53 16.04 -6.37
C TRP A 321 3.90 16.57 -6.80
N LEU A 322 4.22 16.58 -8.10
CA LEU A 322 5.47 17.15 -8.62
C LEU A 322 5.54 18.66 -8.43
N VAL A 323 4.43 19.39 -8.61
CA VAL A 323 4.34 20.83 -8.35
C VAL A 323 4.50 21.09 -6.85
N VAL A 324 3.81 20.34 -5.99
CA VAL A 324 3.97 20.45 -4.53
C VAL A 324 5.41 20.14 -4.12
N LEU A 325 6.02 19.08 -4.65
CA LEU A 325 7.42 18.73 -4.39
C LEU A 325 8.37 19.83 -4.88
N GLY A 326 8.12 20.40 -6.05
CA GLY A 326 8.88 21.52 -6.60
C GLY A 326 8.78 22.78 -5.74
N LEU A 327 7.58 23.10 -5.24
CA LEU A 327 7.36 24.22 -4.31
C LEU A 327 8.03 23.99 -2.96
N LEU A 328 7.99 22.75 -2.44
CA LEU A 328 8.67 22.38 -1.20
C LEU A 328 10.20 22.41 -1.37
N ALA A 329 10.72 21.92 -2.48
CA ALA A 329 12.14 21.98 -2.82
C ALA A 329 12.62 23.42 -3.01
N LEU A 330 11.80 24.27 -3.63
CA LEU A 330 12.06 25.70 -3.76
C LEU A 330 12.07 26.38 -2.39
N SER A 331 11.10 26.08 -1.52
CA SER A 331 11.06 26.56 -0.14
C SER A 331 12.33 26.19 0.64
N LEU A 332 12.83 24.96 0.46
CA LEU A 332 14.10 24.51 1.05
C LEU A 332 15.32 25.25 0.50
N PHE A 333 15.30 25.59 -0.79
CA PHE A 333 16.40 26.31 -1.42
C PHE A 333 16.44 27.77 -0.95
N LEU A 334 15.27 28.42 -0.84
CA LEU A 334 15.17 29.77 -0.28
C LEU A 334 15.55 29.81 1.20
N SER A 335 15.15 28.82 2.00
CA SER A 335 15.49 28.79 3.44
C SER A 335 16.96 28.53 3.73
N LYS A 336 17.71 27.90 2.81
CA LYS A 336 19.17 27.77 2.88
C LYS A 336 19.93 28.99 2.34
N ALA A 337 19.27 29.84 1.55
CA ALA A 337 19.88 31.01 0.91
C ALA A 337 19.71 32.32 1.71
N LEU A 338 18.80 32.34 2.67
CA LEU A 338 18.54 33.42 3.64
C LEU A 338 19.26 33.15 4.97
#